data_AF-A0A969N984-F1
#
_entry.id   AF-A0A969N984-F1
#
_cell.length_a   1.000
_cell.length_b   1.000
_cell.length_c   1.000
_cell.angle_alpha   90.00
_cell.angle_beta   90.00
_cell.angle_gamma   90.00
#
_symmetry.space_group_name_H-M   'P 1'
#
loop_
_entity.id
_entity.type
_entity.pdbx_description
1 polymer ?
#
loop_
_entity_poly.entity_id
_entity_poly.type
_entity_poly.pdbx_seq_one_letter_code
_entity_poly.pdbx_strand_id
1 'polypeptide(L)'
;MSRHSDEISESANVGKGLFMIGKKKEQYFIISSNKVKNKNADRLQDAIELINKSSLEELNQMYSSQLSSGKISPKGGAGLGLLDIARKTSKALQYNFIPINTYYSYFVLKVVIDKRKIV
;
A
#
# COMPACT_ATOMS: atom_id res chain seq x y z
N MET A 1 12.56 2.84 -27.72
CA MET A 1 13.60 2.72 -26.66
C MET A 1 13.19 3.58 -25.47
N SER A 2 13.81 3.65 -24.28
CA SER A 2 15.04 3.05 -23.73
C SER A 2 15.37 1.63 -24.18
N ARG A 3 16.66 1.25 -24.20
CA ARG A 3 17.13 0.02 -24.86
C ARG A 3 16.51 -1.29 -24.33
N HIS A 4 15.96 -1.29 -23.11
CA HIS A 4 15.27 -2.43 -22.50
C HIS A 4 13.88 -2.09 -21.94
N SER A 5 13.36 -0.91 -22.28
CA SER A 5 11.96 -0.54 -22.07
C SER A 5 11.64 0.42 -23.19
N ASP A 6 11.06 -0.08 -24.27
CA ASP A 6 10.54 0.80 -25.30
C ASP A 6 9.53 1.78 -24.68
N GLU A 7 9.50 3.01 -25.23
CA GLU A 7 8.45 4.00 -24.97
C GLU A 7 7.13 3.27 -24.83
N ILE A 8 6.64 3.20 -23.58
CA ILE A 8 5.49 2.38 -23.26
C ILE A 8 4.33 3.02 -24.01
N SER A 9 3.95 2.39 -25.13
CA SER A 9 3.04 3.01 -26.08
C SER A 9 1.78 3.41 -25.33
N GLU A 10 1.34 4.66 -25.50
CA GLU A 10 0.19 5.19 -24.73
C GLU A 10 -1.08 4.34 -24.93
N SER A 11 -1.11 3.56 -26.01
CA SER A 11 -2.11 2.58 -26.41
C SER A 11 -2.12 1.26 -25.62
N ALA A 12 -1.09 0.91 -24.86
CA ALA A 12 -1.03 -0.34 -24.09
C ALA A 12 -1.31 -0.11 -22.60
N ASN A 13 -2.31 -0.82 -22.05
CA ASN A 13 -2.65 -0.82 -20.62
C ASN A 13 -1.62 -1.59 -19.75
N VAL A 14 -0.32 -1.39 -20.01
CA VAL A 14 0.76 -1.93 -19.17
C VAL A 14 0.65 -1.31 -17.78
N GLY A 15 0.71 -2.17 -16.74
CA GLY A 15 0.35 -1.80 -15.37
C GLY A 15 1.12 -0.58 -14.84
N LYS A 16 0.39 0.49 -14.50
CA LYS A 16 0.95 1.77 -14.02
C LYS A 16 1.34 1.72 -12.54
N GLY A 17 2.12 0.70 -12.18
CA GLY A 17 2.62 0.46 -10.83
C GLY A 17 3.89 -0.38 -10.77
N LEU A 18 4.67 -0.15 -9.72
CA LEU A 18 5.88 -0.90 -9.38
C LEU A 18 5.52 -1.97 -8.34
N PHE A 19 6.17 -3.12 -8.41
CA PHE A 19 6.18 -4.09 -7.31
C PHE A 19 7.57 -4.71 -7.22
N MET A 20 8.14 -4.72 -6.01
CA MET A 20 9.47 -5.27 -5.73
C MET A 20 9.42 -6.07 -4.43
N ILE A 21 10.09 -7.22 -4.42
CA ILE A 21 10.39 -7.98 -3.21
C ILE A 21 11.90 -7.92 -3.00
N GLY A 22 12.31 -7.62 -1.77
CA GLY A 22 13.70 -7.66 -1.35
C GLY A 22 13.89 -8.39 -0.02
N LYS A 23 15.14 -8.75 0.27
CA LYS A 23 15.55 -9.46 1.48
C LYS A 23 16.76 -8.76 2.09
N LYS A 24 16.74 -8.50 3.41
CA LYS A 24 17.86 -7.93 4.15
C LYS A 24 17.94 -8.59 5.53
N LYS A 25 19.03 -9.31 5.79
CA LYS A 25 19.23 -10.11 7.02
C LYS A 25 18.01 -11.03 7.28
N GLU A 26 17.34 -10.84 8.41
CA GLU A 26 16.18 -11.62 8.89
C GLU A 26 14.82 -11.00 8.51
N GLN A 27 14.80 -10.14 7.50
CA GLN A 27 13.60 -9.46 7.03
C GLN A 27 13.43 -9.59 5.52
N TYR A 28 12.19 -9.80 5.09
CA TYR A 28 11.73 -9.47 3.76
C TYR A 28 11.14 -8.06 3.76
N PHE A 29 11.18 -7.40 2.61
CA PHE A 29 10.41 -6.19 2.39
C PHE A 29 9.74 -6.23 1.03
N ILE A 30 8.50 -5.73 0.99
CA ILE A 30 7.73 -5.56 -0.24
C ILE A 30 7.59 -4.06 -0.46
N ILE A 31 7.92 -3.59 -1.65
CA ILE A 31 7.70 -2.20 -2.07
C ILE A 31 6.73 -2.23 -3.24
N SER A 32 5.59 -1.56 -3.11
CA SER A 32 4.69 -1.27 -4.21
C SER A 32 4.64 0.23 -4.49
N SER A 33 4.37 0.60 -5.73
CA SER A 33 4.03 1.97 -6.10
C SER A 33 2.87 1.97 -7.08
N ASN A 34 1.94 2.92 -6.96
CA ASN A 34 0.91 3.15 -7.97
C ASN A 34 0.57 4.64 -8.07
N LYS A 35 0.14 5.08 -9.25
CA LYS A 35 -0.33 6.45 -9.43
C LYS A 35 -1.65 6.66 -8.66
N VAL A 36 -1.74 7.74 -7.89
CA VAL A 36 -2.94 8.20 -7.17
C VAL A 36 -3.27 9.64 -7.58
N LYS A 37 -4.53 10.04 -7.45
CA LYS A 37 -4.93 11.46 -7.57
C LYS A 37 -4.59 12.17 -6.27
N ASN A 38 -4.05 13.39 -6.34
CA ASN A 38 -3.66 14.17 -5.15
C ASN A 38 -4.82 14.35 -4.16
N LYS A 39 -6.04 14.61 -4.64
CA LYS A 39 -7.27 14.66 -3.82
C LYS A 39 -7.69 13.34 -3.12
N ASN A 40 -6.97 12.24 -3.35
CA ASN A 40 -7.13 10.99 -2.61
C ASN A 40 -5.92 10.71 -1.68
N ALA A 41 -4.83 11.48 -1.79
CA ALA A 41 -3.59 11.25 -1.06
C ALA A 41 -3.80 11.49 0.44
N ASP A 42 -4.39 12.63 0.82
CA ASP A 42 -4.69 12.99 2.21
C ASP A 42 -5.50 11.89 2.91
N ARG A 43 -6.62 11.45 2.31
CA ARG A 43 -7.44 10.36 2.85
C ARG A 43 -6.69 9.02 2.95
N LEU A 44 -5.73 8.76 2.07
CA LEU A 44 -4.90 7.55 2.11
C LEU A 44 -3.81 7.67 3.19
N GLN A 45 -3.24 8.86 3.38
CA GLN A 45 -2.36 9.20 4.48
C GLN A 45 -3.09 9.02 5.82
N ASP A 46 -4.25 9.65 6.02
CA ASP A 46 -5.07 9.52 7.23
C ASP A 46 -5.34 8.05 7.59
N ALA A 47 -5.68 7.23 6.59
CA ALA A 47 -5.94 5.81 6.78
C ALA A 47 -4.69 5.03 7.23
N ILE A 48 -3.52 5.33 6.66
CA ILE A 48 -2.25 4.68 7.04
C ILE A 48 -1.79 5.19 8.41
N GLU A 49 -1.97 6.48 8.71
CA GLU A 49 -1.65 7.05 10.02
C GLU A 49 -2.51 6.45 11.13
N LEU A 50 -3.82 6.29 10.91
CA LEU A 50 -4.70 5.59 11.84
C LEU A 50 -4.21 4.15 12.08
N ILE A 51 -3.97 3.39 11.00
CA ILE A 51 -3.46 2.02 11.07
C ILE A 51 -2.12 1.93 11.81
N ASN A 52 -1.22 2.89 11.63
CA ASN A 52 0.09 2.92 12.29
C ASN A 52 0.03 3.35 13.75
N LYS A 53 -1.02 4.06 14.18
CA LYS A 53 -1.26 4.48 15.56
C LYS A 53 -2.03 3.44 16.37
N SER A 54 -2.74 2.52 15.72
CA SER A 54 -3.59 1.52 16.38
C SER A 54 -2.85 0.32 16.97
N SER A 55 -3.40 -0.22 18.07
CA SER A 55 -2.95 -1.48 18.68
C SER A 55 -3.34 -2.71 17.83
N LEU A 56 -2.77 -3.88 18.12
CA LEU A 56 -3.14 -5.12 17.41
C LEU A 56 -4.61 -5.50 17.65
N GLU A 57 -5.12 -5.25 18.86
CA GLU A 57 -6.50 -5.45 19.27
C GLU A 57 -7.43 -4.53 18.48
N GLU A 58 -7.11 -3.24 18.39
CA GLU A 58 -7.85 -2.26 17.60
C GLU A 58 -7.85 -2.60 16.10
N LEU A 59 -6.69 -2.97 15.55
CA LEU A 59 -6.59 -3.40 14.14
C LEU A 59 -7.45 -4.65 13.87
N ASN A 60 -7.51 -5.60 14.82
CA ASN A 60 -8.40 -6.76 14.74
C ASN A 60 -9.89 -6.36 14.80
N GLN A 61 -10.27 -5.45 15.70
CA GLN A 61 -11.65 -4.94 15.79
C GLN A 61 -12.06 -4.20 14.51
N MET A 62 -11.21 -3.31 13.99
CA MET A 62 -11.41 -2.60 12.73
C MET A 62 -11.59 -3.57 11.55
N TYR A 63 -10.82 -4.68 11.52
CA TYR A 63 -10.86 -5.66 10.44
C TYR A 63 -12.17 -6.45 10.46
N SER A 64 -12.56 -6.95 11.63
CA SER A 64 -13.85 -7.62 11.83
C SER A 64 -15.03 -6.69 11.51
N SER A 65 -14.98 -5.44 11.97
CA SER A 65 -16.00 -4.42 11.67
C SER A 65 -16.14 -4.15 10.16
N GLN A 66 -15.02 -4.00 9.44
CA GLN A 66 -15.06 -3.81 7.99
C GLN A 66 -15.65 -5.02 7.26
N LEU A 67 -15.27 -6.26 7.64
CA LEU A 67 -15.85 -7.49 7.10
C LEU A 67 -17.37 -7.56 7.34
N SER A 68 -17.81 -7.38 8.58
CA SER A 68 -19.24 -7.45 8.94
C SER A 68 -20.09 -6.35 8.29
N SER A 69 -19.51 -5.18 8.03
CA SER A 69 -20.24 -4.05 7.44
C SER A 69 -20.60 -4.22 5.96
N GLY A 70 -19.94 -5.15 5.25
CA GLY A 70 -20.05 -5.31 3.79
C GLY A 70 -19.56 -4.10 2.97
N LYS A 71 -19.17 -2.99 3.62
CA LYS A 71 -18.77 -1.74 2.98
C LYS A 71 -17.30 -1.81 2.57
N ILE A 72 -17.04 -2.52 1.48
CA ILE A 72 -15.90 -2.21 0.62
C ILE A 72 -15.98 -0.70 0.35
N SER A 73 -14.90 0.04 0.62
CA SER A 73 -14.88 1.50 0.44
C SER A 73 -15.42 1.89 -0.95
N PRO A 74 -16.06 3.06 -1.16
CA PRO A 74 -16.69 3.42 -2.44
C PRO A 74 -15.79 3.43 -3.70
N LYS A 75 -14.49 3.15 -3.56
CA LYS A 75 -13.50 3.01 -4.64
C LYS A 75 -12.78 1.64 -4.64
N GLY A 76 -13.35 0.62 -4.00
CA GLY A 76 -13.07 -0.78 -4.31
C GLY A 76 -11.82 -1.47 -3.76
N GLY A 77 -10.94 -0.84 -2.94
CA GLY A 77 -9.74 -1.61 -2.50
C GLY A 77 -8.79 -1.10 -1.42
N ALA A 78 -8.85 0.15 -0.95
CA ALA A 78 -7.75 0.69 -0.11
C ALA A 78 -7.84 0.35 1.39
N GLY A 79 -9.02 0.13 1.97
CA GLY A 79 -9.20 0.00 3.43
C GLY A 79 -8.71 -1.33 4.00
N LEU A 80 -9.37 -2.43 3.61
CA LEU A 80 -9.17 -3.75 4.21
C LEU A 80 -7.76 -4.31 3.96
N GLY A 81 -7.18 -4.05 2.77
CA GLY A 81 -5.85 -4.55 2.40
C GLY A 81 -4.72 -3.96 3.25
N LEU A 82 -4.69 -2.64 3.46
CA LEU A 82 -3.67 -1.99 4.30
C LEU A 82 -3.79 -2.46 5.76
N LEU A 83 -5.02 -2.61 6.24
CA LEU A 83 -5.33 -3.09 7.58
C LEU A 83 -4.88 -4.55 7.79
N ASP A 84 -5.13 -5.44 6.83
CA ASP A 84 -4.68 -6.84 6.88
C ASP A 84 -3.15 -6.96 6.84
N ILE A 85 -2.47 -6.15 6.00
CA ILE A 85 -1.01 -6.07 5.95
C ILE A 85 -0.44 -5.63 7.31
N ALA A 86 -0.99 -4.59 7.92
CA ALA A 86 -0.54 -4.10 9.22
C ALA A 86 -0.73 -5.14 10.33
N ARG A 87 -1.87 -5.84 10.36
CA ARG A 87 -2.13 -6.96 11.29
C ARG A 87 -1.10 -8.08 11.14
N LYS A 88 -0.93 -8.59 9.92
CA LYS A 88 -0.05 -9.74 9.60
C LYS A 88 1.43 -9.45 9.87
N THR A 89 1.89 -8.23 9.61
CA THR A 89 3.28 -7.85 9.90
C THR A 89 3.49 -7.44 11.36
N SER A 90 2.49 -6.77 11.95
CA SER A 90 2.58 -6.02 13.21
C SER A 90 3.81 -5.09 13.22
N LYS A 91 3.95 -4.35 12.12
CA LYS A 91 4.92 -3.26 11.90
C LYS A 91 4.17 -2.07 11.33
N ALA A 92 4.64 -0.86 11.63
CA ALA A 92 4.16 0.34 10.97
C ALA A 92 4.42 0.26 9.45
N LEU A 93 3.40 0.57 8.66
CA LEU A 93 3.46 0.72 7.22
C LEU A 93 4.32 1.95 6.89
N GLN A 94 5.41 1.76 6.14
CA GLN A 94 6.23 2.86 5.64
C GLN A 94 5.66 3.31 4.31
N TYR A 95 5.43 4.60 4.10
CA TYR A 95 4.87 5.11 2.85
C TYR A 95 5.48 6.45 2.45
N ASN A 96 5.29 6.83 1.19
CA ASN A 96 5.62 8.16 0.68
C ASN A 96 4.69 8.55 -0.48
N PHE A 97 4.50 9.84 -0.71
CA PHE A 97 3.86 10.38 -1.91
C PHE A 97 4.89 11.19 -2.71
N ILE A 98 5.25 10.70 -3.89
CA ILE A 98 6.19 11.38 -4.79
C ILE A 98 5.35 12.15 -5.83
N PRO A 99 5.40 13.50 -5.85
CA PRO A 99 4.57 14.29 -6.76
C PRO A 99 4.95 14.04 -8.22
N ILE A 100 3.95 13.92 -9.09
CA ILE A 100 4.13 13.84 -10.55
C ILE A 100 3.74 15.18 -11.18
N ASN A 101 2.58 15.70 -10.80
CA ASN A 101 2.07 17.01 -11.20
C ASN A 101 0.96 17.47 -10.24
N THR A 102 0.28 18.57 -10.56
CA THR A 102 -0.83 19.16 -9.79
C THR A 102 -2.00 18.21 -9.51
N TYR A 103 -2.20 17.17 -10.33
CA TYR A 103 -3.32 16.24 -10.19
C TYR A 103 -2.93 14.86 -9.65
N TYR A 104 -1.67 14.45 -9.79
CA TYR A 104 -1.22 13.08 -9.51
C TYR A 104 0.10 12.99 -8.74
N SER A 105 0.21 11.94 -7.93
CA SER A 105 1.41 11.52 -7.22
C SER A 105 1.58 10.00 -7.37
N TYR A 106 2.80 9.50 -7.23
CA TYR A 106 3.04 8.09 -6.94
C TYR A 106 2.86 7.86 -5.44
N PHE A 107 1.89 7.03 -5.06
CA PHE A 107 1.85 6.45 -3.73
C PHE A 107 2.83 5.29 -3.69
N VAL A 108 3.82 5.34 -2.81
CA VAL A 108 4.78 4.26 -2.57
C VAL A 108 4.51 3.68 -1.19
N LEU A 109 4.26 2.37 -1.12
CA LEU A 109 4.11 1.62 0.13
C LEU A 109 5.30 0.67 0.28
N LYS A 110 5.87 0.62 1.49
CA LYS A 110 6.89 -0.33 1.89
C LYS A 110 6.45 -1.06 3.15
N VAL A 111 6.40 -2.39 3.03
CA VAL A 111 6.01 -3.34 4.07
C VAL A 111 7.25 -4.12 4.48
N VAL A 112 7.44 -4.34 5.78
CA VAL A 112 8.56 -5.16 6.32
C VAL A 112 8.00 -6.38 7.03
N ILE A 113 8.53 -7.55 6.72
CA ILE A 113 8.08 -8.86 7.22
C ILE A 113 9.28 -9.53 7.90
N ASP A 114 9.21 -9.77 9.21
CA ASP A 114 10.24 -10.51 9.95
C ASP A 114 10.12 -12.01 9.66
N LYS A 115 11.21 -12.70 9.29
CA LYS A 115 11.17 -14.15 8.93
C LYS A 115 10.54 -15.04 10.01
N ARG A 116 10.71 -14.67 11.29
CA ARG A 116 10.24 -15.43 12.47
C ARG A 116 8.71 -15.43 12.65
N LYS A 117 7.96 -14.70 11.81
CA LYS A 117 6.48 -14.68 11.81
C LYS A 117 5.85 -15.51 10.68
N ILE A 118 6.64 -16.29 9.94
CA ILE A 118 6.11 -17.28 9.00
C ILE A 118 5.94 -18.59 9.76
N VAL A 119 4.77 -18.76 10.39
CA VAL A 119 4.27 -19.98 11.04
C VAL A 119 2.86 -20.21 10.54
#